data_AF-A0A9D9BJ87-F1
#
_entry.id   AF-A0A9D9BJ87-F1
#
_cell.length_a   1.000
_cell.length_b   1.000
_cell.length_c   1.000
_cell.angle_alpha   90.00
_cell.angle_beta   90.00
_cell.angle_gamma   90.00
#
_symmetry.space_group_name_H-M   'P 1'
#
loop_
_entity.id
_entity.type
_entity.pdbx_description
1 polymer ?
#
loop_
_entity_poly.entity_id
_entity_poly.type
_entity_poly.pdbx_seq_one_letter_code
_entity_poly.pdbx_strand_id
1 'polypeptide(L)' 'MKFDFLTGFVQDVARARNAAKDMERMNLMGDTELAQRGLQRNEIATYAFNKHFKRR' A
#
# COMPACT_ATOMS: atom_id res chain seq x y z
N MET A 1 0.22 -27.63 -7.80
CA MET A 1 0.64 -26.48 -8.64
C MET A 1 -0.48 -25.52 -9.03
N LYS A 2 -1.74 -25.92 -9.31
CA LYS A 2 -2.84 -24.94 -9.53
C LYS A 2 -3.28 -24.18 -8.26
N PHE A 3 -3.13 -24.79 -7.09
CA PHE A 3 -3.48 -24.17 -5.81
C PHE A 3 -2.59 -22.96 -5.50
N ASP A 4 -1.28 -23.03 -5.79
CA ASP A 4 -0.33 -21.91 -5.62
C ASP A 4 -0.67 -20.68 -6.46
N PHE A 5 -1.23 -20.89 -7.65
CA PHE A 5 -1.61 -19.77 -8.52
C PHE A 5 -2.82 -19.02 -7.98
N LEU A 6 -3.85 -19.75 -7.53
CA LEU A 6 -5.05 -19.17 -6.92
C LEU A 6 -4.73 -18.51 -5.57
N THR A 7 -3.88 -19.12 -4.74
CA THR A 7 -3.47 -18.52 -3.46
C THR A 7 -2.60 -17.29 -3.67
N GLY A 8 -1.69 -17.29 -4.64
CA GLY A 8 -0.89 -16.13 -5.03
C GLY A 8 -1.77 -14.97 -5.53
N PHE A 9 -2.70 -15.25 -6.44
CA PHE A 9 -3.64 -14.25 -6.95
C PHE A 9 -4.49 -13.63 -5.84
N VAL A 10 -5.08 -14.44 -4.96
CA VAL A 10 -5.89 -13.93 -3.84
C VAL A 10 -5.04 -13.12 -2.85
N GLN A 11 -3.79 -13.53 -2.60
CA GLN A 11 -2.86 -12.76 -1.78
C GLN A 11 -2.54 -11.40 -2.41
N ASP A 12 -2.32 -11.33 -3.72
CA ASP A 12 -2.03 -10.09 -4.41
C ASP A 12 -3.25 -9.15 -4.47
N VAL A 13 -4.46 -9.69 -4.64
CA VAL A 13 -5.71 -8.92 -4.52
C VAL A 13 -5.86 -8.35 -3.10
N ALA A 14 -5.58 -9.14 -2.06
CA ALA A 14 -5.63 -8.67 -0.68
C ALA A 14 -4.60 -7.57 -0.41
N ARG A 15 -3.37 -7.70 -0.93
CA ARG A 15 -2.33 -6.67 -0.86
C ARG A 15 -2.73 -5.41 -1.59
N ALA A 16 -3.32 -5.51 -2.79
CA ALA A 16 -3.81 -4.38 -3.56
C ALA A 16 -4.89 -3.61 -2.77
N ARG A 17 -5.83 -4.33 -2.17
CA ARG A 17 -6.89 -3.74 -1.34
C ARG A 17 -6.31 -3.02 -0.11
N ASN A 18 -5.30 -3.58 0.53
CA ASN A 18 -4.65 -2.95 1.68
C ASN A 18 -3.84 -1.73 1.29
N ALA A 19 -3.13 -1.77 0.16
CA ALA A 19 -2.42 -0.62 -0.38
C ALA A 19 -3.39 0.53 -0.71
N ALA A 20 -4.52 0.23 -1.37
CA ALA A 20 -5.53 1.23 -1.69
C ALA A 20 -6.11 1.90 -0.43
N LYS A 21 -6.44 1.12 0.61
CA LYS A 21 -6.91 1.65 1.91
C LYS A 21 -5.86 2.54 2.59
N ASP A 22 -4.59 2.11 2.58
CA ASP A 22 -3.50 2.89 3.16
C ASP A 22 -3.30 4.20 2.40
N MET A 23 -3.40 4.19 1.05
CA MET A 23 -3.36 5.39 0.23
C MET A 23 -4.51 6.35 0.53
N GLU A 24 -5.74 5.85 0.60
CA GLU A 24 -6.92 6.66 0.92
C GLU A 24 -6.77 7.31 2.30
N ARG A 25 -6.37 6.52 3.30
CA ARG A 25 -6.13 7.02 4.66
C ARG A 25 -5.07 8.11 4.70
N MET A 26 -3.96 7.94 3.99
CA MET A 26 -2.89 8.94 3.92
C MET A 26 -3.29 10.16 3.11
N ASN A 27 -4.12 10.01 2.08
CA ASN A 27 -4.60 11.14 1.28
C ASN A 27 -5.62 12.01 2.04
N LEU A 28 -6.29 11.44 3.05
CA LEU A 28 -7.15 12.17 3.99
C LEU A 28 -6.35 12.84 5.13
N MET A 29 -5.09 12.47 5.33
CA MET A 29 -4.23 13.13 6.32
C MET A 29 -3.84 14.54 5.88
N GLY A 30 -3.67 15.43 6.85
CA GLY A 30 -3.12 16.76 6.60
C GLY A 30 -1.62 16.70 6.27
N ASP A 31 -1.12 17.71 5.57
CA ASP A 31 0.30 17.76 5.17
C ASP A 31 1.26 17.71 6.37
N THR A 32 0.86 18.29 7.52
CA THR A 32 1.60 18.20 8.79
C THR A 32 1.71 16.76 9.32
N GLU A 33 0.65 15.96 9.20
CA GLU A 33 0.63 14.56 9.67
C GLU A 33 1.45 13.66 8.74
N LEU A 34 1.44 13.95 7.44
CA LEU A 34 2.31 13.30 6.46
C LEU A 34 3.78 13.63 6.73
N ALA A 35 4.09 14.90 6.99
CA ALA A 35 5.44 15.34 7.32
C ALA A 35 5.98 14.71 8.61
N GLN A 36 5.15 14.51 9.64
CA GLN A 36 5.53 13.76 10.86
C GLN A 36 5.92 12.31 10.57
N ARG A 37 5.37 11.73 9.49
CA ARG A 37 5.73 10.39 9.01
C ARG A 37 6.93 10.40 8.05
N GLY A 38 7.52 11.57 7.80
CA GLY A 38 8.60 11.75 6.84
C GLY A 38 8.15 11.54 5.39
N LEU A 39 6.86 11.71 5.10
CA LEU A 39 6.28 11.49 3.77
C LEU A 39 5.79 12.80 3.18
N GLN A 40 6.00 12.97 1.88
CA GLN A 40 5.33 14.00 1.09
C GLN A 40 4.09 13.43 0.38
N ARG A 41 3.17 14.32 -0.02
CA ARG A 41 1.88 13.92 -0.62
C ARG A 41 2.03 13.15 -1.94
N ASN A 42 3.02 13.52 -2.75
CA ASN A 42 3.42 12.81 -3.97
C ASN A 42 4.03 11.43 -3.71
N GLU A 43 4.54 11.16 -2.50
CA GLU A 43 5.19 9.90 -2.14
C GLU A 43 4.22 8.86 -1.58
N ILE A 44 2.99 9.25 -1.23
CA ILE A 44 1.97 8.38 -0.63
C ILE A 44 1.76 7.09 -1.44
N ALA A 45 1.61 7.23 -2.76
CA ALA A 45 1.36 6.10 -3.65
C ALA A 45 2.54 5.12 -3.66
N THR A 46 3.74 5.64 -3.83
CA THR A 46 4.98 4.84 -3.84
C THR A 46 5.23 4.17 -2.49
N TYR A 47 4.99 4.86 -1.39
CA TYR A 47 5.13 4.33 -0.03
C TYR A 47 4.12 3.20 0.23
N ALA A 48 2.84 3.42 -0.05
CA ALA A 48 1.80 2.41 0.14
C ALA A 48 2.05 1.16 -0.72
N PHE A 49 2.41 1.35 -1.99
CA PHE A 49 2.74 0.25 -2.87
C PHE A 49 3.94 -0.55 -2.35
N ASN A 50 5.04 0.13 -2.03
CA ASN A 50 6.26 -0.54 -1.54
C ASN A 50 6.01 -1.31 -0.23
N LYS A 51 5.19 -0.77 0.68
CA LYS A 51 4.86 -1.42 1.95
C LYS A 51 4.17 -2.78 1.76
N HIS A 52 3.34 -2.93 0.72
CA HIS A 52 2.52 -4.15 0.50
C HIS A 52 3.07 -5.07 -0.59
N PHE A 53 3.83 -4.55 -1.55
CA PHE A 53 4.32 -5.30 -2.71
C PHE A 53 5.84 -5.49 -2.74
N LYS A 54 6.63 -4.64 -2.06
CA LYS A 54 8.07 -4.83 -1.99
C LYS A 54 8.36 -5.92 -0.96
N ARG A 55 8.54 -7.15 -1.44
CA ARG A 55 9.07 -8.26 -0.64
C ARG A 55 10.44 -7.85 -0.09
N ARG A 56 10.59 -7.97 1.23
CA ARG A 56 11.90 -7.91 1.91
C ARG A 56 12.76 -9.08 1.48
#